data_AF-A0A7W8BRX5-F1
#
_entry.id   AF-A0A7W8BRX5-F1
#
_cell.length_a   1.000
_cell.length_b   1.000
_cell.length_c   1.000
_cell.angle_alpha   90.00
_cell.angle_beta   90.00
_cell.angle_gamma   90.00
#
_symmetry.space_group_name_H-M   'P 1'
#
loop_
_entity.id
_entity.type
_entity.pdbx_description
1 polymer ?
#
loop_
_entity_poly.entity_id
_entity_poly.type
_entity_poly.pdbx_seq_one_letter_code
_entity_poly.pdbx_strand_id
1 'polypeptide(L)' 'MGTRQQIVEAVLAGREAGQRGDRVSACPHPATSLLRTAWIRGYAQARPLPTQQEDDGK' A
#
# COMPACT_ATOMS: atom_id res chain seq x y z
N MET A 1 -9.60 7.08 20.77
CA MET A 1 -9.18 6.47 19.49
C MET A 1 -8.02 7.31 18.95
N GLY A 2 -6.77 6.89 19.15
CA GLY A 2 -5.60 7.74 18.87
C GLY A 2 -5.17 7.66 17.41
N THR A 3 -4.84 8.81 16.80
CA THR A 3 -4.38 8.93 15.40
C THR A 3 -3.26 7.95 15.04
N ARG A 4 -2.39 7.63 16.01
CA ARG A 4 -1.31 6.63 15.83
C ARG A 4 -1.84 5.22 15.57
N GLN A 5 -2.89 4.79 16.27
CA GLN A 5 -3.47 3.47 16.08
C GLN A 5 -4.09 3.35 14.69
N GLN A 6 -4.83 4.37 14.25
CA GLN A 6 -5.41 4.38 12.90
C GLN A 6 -4.34 4.36 11.80
N ILE A 7 -3.21 5.03 12.01
CA ILE A 7 -2.08 4.97 11.08
C ILE A 7 -1.52 3.54 11.00
N VAL A 8 -1.32 2.88 12.14
CA VAL A 8 -0.81 1.50 12.17
C VAL A 8 -1.79 0.55 11.48
N GLU A 9 -3.10 0.66 11.78
CA GLU A 9 -4.15 -0.13 11.12
C GLU A 9 -4.16 0.09 9.60
N ALA A 10 -4.02 1.35 9.16
CA ALA A 10 -3.93 1.66 7.74
C ALA A 10 -2.71 1.01 7.07
N VAL A 11 -1.52 1.04 7.71
CA VAL A 11 -0.32 0.35 7.20
C VAL A 11 -0.56 -1.16 7.08
N LEU A 12 -1.15 -1.79 8.10
CA LEU A 12 -1.41 -3.23 8.10
C LEU A 12 -2.40 -3.61 6.99
N ALA A 13 -3.52 -2.89 6.88
CA ALA A 13 -4.52 -3.12 5.84
C ALA A 13 -3.94 -2.94 4.42
N GLY A 14 -3.05 -1.95 4.25
CA GLY A 14 -2.32 -1.76 2.99
C GLY A 14 -1.43 -2.94 2.68
N ARG A 15 -0.68 -3.42 3.67
CA ARG A 15 0.21 -4.58 3.52
C ARG A 15 -0.56 -5.82 3.09
N GLU A 16 -1.68 -6.11 3.74
CA GLU A 16 -2.54 -7.25 3.38
C GLU A 16 -3.07 -7.13 1.94
N ALA A 17 -3.50 -5.94 1.54
CA ALA A 17 -3.94 -5.68 0.16
C ALA A 17 -2.81 -5.91 -0.87
N GLY A 18 -1.58 -5.51 -0.54
CA GLY A 18 -0.40 -5.76 -1.37
C GLY A 18 -0.09 -7.25 -1.52
N GLN A 19 -0.20 -8.02 -0.43
CA GLN A 19 0.02 -9.47 -0.43
C GLN A 19 -1.05 -10.23 -1.21
N ARG A 20 -2.31 -9.77 -1.15
CA ARG A 20 -3.40 -10.34 -1.94
C ARG A 20 -3.33 -10.01 -3.43
N GLY A 21 -2.49 -9.04 -3.81
CA GLY A 21 -2.42 -8.54 -5.19
C GLY A 21 -3.58 -7.61 -5.56
N ASP A 22 -4.26 -7.02 -4.57
CA ASP A 22 -5.32 -6.04 -4.80
C ASP A 22 -4.76 -4.80 -5.53
N ARG A 23 -5.64 -4.02 -6.16
CA ARG A 23 -5.24 -2.74 -6.79
C ARG A 23 -5.10 -1.64 -5.75
N VAL A 24 -4.19 -0.70 -5.97
CA VAL A 24 -4.02 0.51 -5.13
C VAL A 24 -5.31 1.36 -5.03
N SER A 25 -6.20 1.26 -6.03
CA SER A 25 -7.52 1.93 -6.04
C SER A 25 -8.50 1.37 -5.01
N ALA A 26 -8.21 0.22 -4.39
CA ALA A 26 -9.03 -0.35 -3.32
C ALA A 26 -8.83 0.38 -1.97
N CYS A 27 -7.91 1.35 -1.89
CA CYS A 27 -7.72 2.14 -0.67
C CYS A 27 -8.99 2.94 -0.33
N PRO A 28 -9.61 2.73 0.85
CA PRO A 28 -10.86 3.38 1.23
C PRO A 28 -10.67 4.83 1.71
N HIS A 29 -9.43 5.28 1.88
CA HIS A 29 -9.14 6.60 2.44
C HIS A 29 -9.08 7.69 1.36
N PRO A 30 -9.61 8.90 1.64
CA PRO A 30 -9.56 10.00 0.69
C PRO A 30 -8.13 10.47 0.43
N ALA A 31 -7.90 11.08 -0.73
CA ALA A 31 -6.58 11.52 -1.21
C ALA A 31 -5.82 12.42 -0.23
N THR A 32 -6.53 13.23 0.54
CA THR A 32 -5.97 14.22 1.47
C THR A 32 -5.68 13.64 2.86
N SER A 33 -6.03 12.38 3.13
CA SER A 33 -5.86 11.78 4.45
C SER A 33 -4.49 11.15 4.62
N LEU A 34 -3.85 11.41 5.77
CA LEU A 34 -2.62 10.75 6.19
C LEU A 34 -2.77 9.22 6.27
N LEU A 35 -3.99 8.72 6.50
CA LEU A 35 -4.29 7.29 6.49
C LEU A 35 -4.10 6.67 5.11
N ARG A 36 -4.34 7.43 4.04
CA ARG A 36 -4.08 6.97 2.66
C ARG A 36 -2.58 6.78 2.44
N THR A 37 -1.76 7.73 2.90
CA THR A 37 -0.29 7.62 2.81
C THR A 37 0.22 6.40 3.59
N ALA A 38 -0.29 6.20 4.80
CA ALA A 38 0.04 5.05 5.64
C ALA A 38 -0.32 3.72 4.93
N TRP A 39 -1.53 3.64 4.38
CA TRP A 39 -1.99 2.47 3.62
C TRP A 39 -1.14 2.19 2.38
N ILE A 40 -0.87 3.21 1.56
CA ILE A 40 -0.05 3.06 0.34
C ILE A 40 1.35 2.56 0.70
N ARG A 41 1.93 3.04 1.81
CA ARG A 41 3.26 2.59 2.27
C ARG A 41 3.25 1.11 2.68
N GLY A 42 2.22 0.64 3.36
CA GLY A 42 2.04 -0.77 3.66
C GLY A 42 1.90 -1.62 2.40
N TYR A 43 1.05 -1.16 1.47
CA TYR A 43 0.78 -1.80 0.19
C TYR A 43 2.04 -1.96 -0.66
N ALA A 44 2.81 -0.89 -0.84
CA ALA A 44 4.04 -0.92 -1.65
C ALA A 44 5.11 -1.86 -1.08
N GLN A 45 5.21 -1.99 0.25
CA GLN A 45 6.17 -2.89 0.89
C GLN A 45 5.84 -4.37 0.72
N ALA A 46 4.55 -4.70 0.57
CA ALA A 46 4.09 -6.08 0.50
C ALA A 46 3.74 -6.52 -0.92
N ARG A 47 3.51 -5.56 -1.83
CA ARG A 47 3.27 -5.86 -3.22
C ARG A 47 4.51 -6.58 -3.77
N PRO A 48 4.36 -7.79 -4.31
CA PRO A 48 5.46 -8.41 -5.04
C PRO A 48 5.84 -7.43 -6.14
N LEU A 49 7.08 -6.92 -6.08
CA LEU A 49 7.64 -6.18 -7.18
C LEU A 49 7.44 -7.06 -8.41
N PRO A 50 6.92 -6.56 -9.54
CA PRO A 50 7.15 -7.27 -10.77
C PRO A 50 8.65 -7.46 -10.82
N THR A 51 9.10 -8.72 -10.74
CA THR A 51 10.45 -9.09 -11.18
C THR A 51 10.68 -8.27 -12.44
N GLN A 52 11.76 -7.50 -12.47
CA GLN A 52 12.17 -6.80 -13.68
C GLN A 52 11.92 -7.77 -14.84
N GLN A 53 10.91 -7.47 -15.67
CA GLN A 53 11.00 -7.88 -17.05
C GLN A 53 12.27 -7.21 -17.51
N GLU A 54 13.23 -8.06 -17.85
CA GLU A 54 14.51 -7.71 -18.42
C GLU A 54 14.31 -6.54 -19.38
N ASP A 55 14.75 -5.35 -18.99
CA ASP A 55 15.00 -4.25 -19.92
C ASP A 55 16.33 -4.60 -20.60
N ASP A 56 16.27 -5.64 -21.43
CA ASP A 56 17.17 -5.83 -22.56
C ASP A 56 16.78 -4.74 -23.56
N GLY A 57 17.54 -3.64 -23.55
CA GLY A 57 17.12 -2.47 -24.30
C GLY A 57 18.03 -1.25 -24.30
N LYS A 58 19.34 -1.43 -24.52
CA LYS A 58 20.15 -0.76 -25.57
C LYS A 58 21.64 -0.68 -25.24
#